data_AF-L1Q4I6-F1
#
_entry.id   AF-L1Q4I6-F1
#
_cell.length_a   1.000
_cell.length_b   1.000
_cell.length_c   1.000
_cell.angle_alpha   90.00
_cell.angle_beta   90.00
_cell.angle_gamma   90.00
#
_symmetry.space_group_name_H-M   'P 1'
#
loop_
_entity.id
_entity.type
_entity.pdbx_description
1 polymer ?
#
loop_
_entity_poly.entity_id
_entity_poly.type
_entity_poly.pdbx_seq_one_letter_code
_entity_poly.pdbx_strand_id
1 'polypeptide(L)'
;MVIINGQPLLFKGTNRHDTDPVYGKYVPKDVYEKDIETMKSYNINAIRTSHYANDEYLYYLADKYGMYVMGETNAECHALMWDQDPVAQYLKPLTMDRTNTSFQTLKNQTSVVMWSIGNEMDYTTNGADNLYTDMIAYFRDRDTTRPVHSKDKGRNGGTDTDSNMYPTVGTVQDKAGEGKMPYVLCEYSHAMGNAVGNLKEYWDAIRSGSNMLGAFVWDWVDQSRAISLDNLPKNYSITDKSSFSSTGTVYFLLQ
;
A
#
# COMPACT_ATOMS: atom_id res chain seq x y z
N MET A 1 18.74 7.38 -7.01
CA MET A 1 18.05 8.36 -6.15
C MET A 1 16.87 8.93 -6.91
N VAL A 2 15.68 8.99 -6.30
CA VAL A 2 14.51 9.67 -6.88
C VAL A 2 14.42 11.05 -6.24
N ILE A 3 14.26 12.08 -7.07
CA ILE A 3 14.24 13.49 -6.62
C ILE A 3 12.97 14.18 -7.12
N ILE A 4 12.46 15.09 -6.30
CA ILE A 4 11.40 16.03 -6.68
C ILE A 4 11.95 17.43 -6.44
N ASN A 5 11.97 18.27 -7.49
CA ASN A 5 12.47 19.65 -7.44
C ASN A 5 13.87 19.78 -6.82
N GLY A 6 14.77 18.86 -7.16
CA GLY A 6 16.16 18.84 -6.67
C GLY A 6 16.34 18.30 -5.25
N GLN A 7 15.27 17.87 -4.56
CA GLN A 7 15.34 17.30 -3.22
C GLN A 7 15.05 15.79 -3.25
N PRO A 8 15.72 14.98 -2.42
CA PRO A 8 15.42 13.55 -2.30
C PRO A 8 13.97 13.30 -1.89
N LEU A 9 13.31 12.38 -2.60
CA LEU A 9 11.98 11.92 -2.22
C LEU A 9 12.08 10.94 -1.04
N LEU A 10 11.34 11.24 0.04
CA LEU A 10 11.25 10.36 1.22
C LEU A 10 9.80 10.25 1.69
N PHE A 11 9.23 9.06 1.53
CA PHE A 11 7.90 8.69 2.00
C PHE A 11 7.91 8.34 3.48
N LYS A 12 7.13 9.11 4.25
CA LYS A 12 6.65 8.79 5.60
C LYS A 12 5.19 8.41 5.44
N GLY A 13 4.96 7.20 4.93
CA GLY A 13 3.69 6.81 4.35
C GLY A 13 2.84 5.88 5.20
N THR A 14 1.59 5.73 4.77
CA THR A 14 0.65 4.70 5.23
C THR A 14 -0.10 4.09 4.04
N ASN A 15 -0.44 2.81 4.14
CA ASN A 15 -1.38 2.13 3.23
C ASN A 15 -2.81 2.49 3.65
N ARG A 16 -3.64 2.92 2.70
CA ARG A 16 -5.01 3.36 2.98
C ARG A 16 -6.00 2.60 2.11
N HIS A 17 -6.94 1.92 2.78
CA HIS A 17 -8.15 1.40 2.16
C HIS A 17 -9.31 2.41 2.28
N ASP A 18 -10.14 2.51 1.23
CA ASP A 18 -11.47 3.12 1.38
C ASP A 18 -12.32 2.18 2.24
N THR A 19 -12.59 2.62 3.47
CA THR A 19 -13.47 1.94 4.40
C THR A 19 -14.09 2.96 5.35
N ASP A 20 -15.35 2.74 5.68
CA ASP A 20 -16.11 3.47 6.68
C ASP A 20 -16.92 2.44 7.49
N PRO A 21 -16.94 2.53 8.83
CA PRO A 21 -17.59 1.51 9.65
C PRO A 21 -19.09 1.42 9.44
N VAL A 22 -19.74 2.52 9.02
CA VAL A 22 -21.18 2.60 8.74
C VAL A 22 -21.46 2.26 7.29
N TYR A 23 -20.78 2.94 6.36
CA TYR A 23 -21.09 2.96 4.93
C TYR A 23 -20.24 2.00 4.08
N GLY A 24 -19.29 1.29 4.68
CA GLY A 24 -18.44 0.32 3.98
C GLY A 24 -17.49 1.02 3.02
N LYS A 25 -17.56 0.73 1.72
CA LYS A 25 -16.65 1.32 0.71
C LYS A 25 -16.99 2.75 0.32
N TYR A 26 -18.17 3.25 0.69
CA TYR A 26 -18.48 4.67 0.53
C TYR A 26 -17.92 5.43 1.74
N VAL A 27 -16.85 6.20 1.54
CA VAL A 27 -16.26 7.03 2.58
C VAL A 27 -16.80 8.46 2.43
N PRO A 28 -17.48 9.04 3.44
CA PRO A 28 -17.94 10.42 3.39
C PRO A 28 -16.80 11.43 3.22
N LYS A 29 -17.09 12.60 2.62
CA LYS A 29 -16.06 13.63 2.33
C LYS A 29 -15.40 14.20 3.58
N ASP A 30 -16.17 14.41 4.65
CA ASP A 30 -15.67 14.85 5.94
C ASP A 30 -14.73 13.82 6.58
N VAL A 31 -14.94 12.53 6.35
CA VAL A 31 -14.02 11.47 6.77
C VAL A 31 -12.71 11.54 5.97
N TYR A 32 -12.75 11.75 4.65
CA TYR A 32 -11.53 11.98 3.85
C TYR A 32 -10.73 13.21 4.32
N GLU A 33 -11.42 14.32 4.62
CA GLU A 33 -10.77 15.53 5.15
C GLU A 33 -10.12 15.23 6.49
N LYS A 34 -10.85 14.53 7.38
CA LYS A 34 -10.34 14.15 8.69
C LYS A 34 -9.14 13.22 8.59
N ASP A 35 -9.15 12.27 7.66
CA ASP A 35 -8.01 11.39 7.38
C ASP A 35 -6.77 12.22 7.05
N ILE A 36 -6.87 13.13 6.07
CA ILE A 36 -5.75 13.96 5.62
C ILE A 36 -5.24 14.88 6.73
N GLU A 37 -6.13 15.56 7.45
CA GLU A 37 -5.76 16.40 8.61
C GLU A 37 -5.01 15.59 9.67
N THR A 38 -5.52 14.39 9.97
CA THR A 38 -4.92 13.51 10.98
C THR A 38 -3.55 13.05 10.51
N MET A 39 -3.41 12.52 9.29
CA MET A 39 -2.13 12.13 8.70
C MET A 39 -1.09 13.26 8.79
N LYS A 40 -1.48 14.48 8.40
CA LYS A 40 -0.62 15.66 8.48
C LYS A 40 -0.20 15.99 9.91
N SER A 41 -1.12 15.92 10.87
CA SER A 41 -0.83 16.18 12.30
C SER A 41 0.17 15.17 12.90
N TYR A 42 0.27 13.97 12.32
CA TYR A 42 1.20 12.91 12.73
C TYR A 42 2.42 12.78 11.81
N ASN A 43 2.75 13.82 11.04
CA ASN A 43 3.91 13.88 10.14
C ASN A 43 3.93 12.84 9.00
N ILE A 44 2.79 12.24 8.68
CA ILE A 44 2.62 11.42 7.48
C ILE A 44 2.58 12.36 6.28
N ASN A 45 3.35 12.03 5.24
CA ASN A 45 3.43 12.82 4.01
C ASN A 45 3.05 12.03 2.76
N ALA A 46 2.74 10.74 2.88
CA ALA A 46 2.51 9.87 1.74
C ALA A 46 1.38 8.86 1.98
N ILE A 47 0.68 8.50 0.90
CA ILE A 47 -0.40 7.52 0.88
C ILE A 47 -0.11 6.52 -0.24
N ARG A 48 -0.18 5.23 0.05
CA ARG A 48 -0.33 4.18 -0.96
C ARG A 48 -1.79 3.79 -1.00
N THR A 49 -2.43 3.87 -2.17
CA THR A 49 -3.85 3.54 -2.35
C THR A 49 -4.02 2.02 -2.45
N SER A 50 -3.92 1.33 -1.31
CA SER A 50 -3.94 -0.14 -1.24
C SER A 50 -5.37 -0.68 -1.51
N HIS A 51 -5.60 -1.59 -2.46
CA HIS A 51 -4.77 -1.98 -3.61
C HIS A 51 -5.50 -1.65 -4.91
N TYR A 52 -6.01 -0.42 -4.98
CA TYR A 52 -6.85 0.10 -6.05
C TYR A 52 -6.92 1.62 -5.97
N ALA A 53 -7.28 2.29 -7.07
CA ALA A 53 -7.56 3.71 -7.06
C ALA A 53 -8.74 4.03 -6.11
N ASN A 54 -8.54 5.02 -5.24
CA ASN A 54 -9.60 5.50 -4.33
C ASN A 54 -10.53 6.50 -5.03
N ASP A 55 -11.51 7.04 -4.30
CA ASP A 55 -12.34 8.15 -4.78
C ASP A 55 -11.50 9.35 -5.24
N GLU A 56 -11.91 10.02 -6.32
CA GLU A 56 -11.24 11.19 -6.89
C GLU A 56 -11.02 12.31 -5.86
N TYR A 57 -11.87 12.40 -4.83
CA TYR A 57 -11.75 13.37 -3.77
C TYR A 57 -10.45 13.22 -2.96
N LEU A 58 -9.94 12.00 -2.77
CA LEU A 58 -8.66 11.79 -2.10
C LEU A 58 -7.52 12.51 -2.83
N TYR A 59 -7.46 12.37 -4.15
CA TYR A 59 -6.40 12.97 -4.97
C TYR A 59 -6.50 14.49 -5.00
N TYR A 60 -7.73 15.04 -5.05
CA TYR A 60 -7.95 16.48 -4.87
C TYR A 60 -7.39 16.98 -3.52
N LEU A 61 -7.67 16.27 -2.43
CA LEU A 61 -7.17 16.65 -1.11
C LEU A 61 -5.64 16.48 -1.01
N ALA A 62 -5.09 15.44 -1.63
CA ALA A 62 -3.64 15.22 -1.68
C ALA A 62 -2.91 16.35 -2.42
N ASP A 63 -3.44 16.80 -3.56
CA ASP A 63 -2.94 17.97 -4.30
C ASP A 63 -3.09 19.25 -3.45
N LYS A 64 -4.23 19.44 -2.79
CA LYS A 64 -4.53 20.65 -2.00
C LYS A 64 -3.67 20.78 -0.74
N TYR A 65 -3.48 19.71 0.01
CA TYR A 65 -2.83 19.72 1.34
C TYR A 65 -1.38 19.23 1.33
N GLY A 66 -0.89 18.78 0.16
CA GLY A 66 0.48 18.32 -0.03
C GLY A 66 0.71 16.96 0.61
N MET A 67 0.21 15.92 -0.07
CA MET A 67 0.50 14.52 0.20
C MET A 67 1.08 13.87 -1.06
N TYR A 68 2.12 13.05 -0.92
CA TYR A 68 2.58 12.18 -2.00
C TYR A 68 1.67 10.97 -2.12
N VAL A 69 1.37 10.54 -3.34
CA VAL A 69 0.52 9.38 -3.60
C VAL A 69 1.27 8.38 -4.48
N MET A 70 1.34 7.14 -4.01
CA MET A 70 1.60 5.98 -4.84
C MET A 70 0.25 5.46 -5.34
N GLY A 71 -0.07 5.77 -6.59
CA GLY A 71 -1.34 5.40 -7.21
C GLY A 71 -1.28 3.96 -7.71
N GLU A 72 -2.05 3.07 -7.09
CA GLU A 72 -2.01 1.63 -7.38
C GLU A 72 -3.18 1.19 -8.26
N THR A 73 -2.85 0.45 -9.32
CA THR A 73 -3.84 -0.17 -10.20
C THR A 73 -4.62 -1.22 -9.43
N ASN A 74 -5.94 -1.30 -9.67
CA ASN A 74 -6.79 -2.34 -9.09
C ASN A 74 -6.46 -3.72 -9.69
N ALA A 75 -5.36 -4.33 -9.25
CA ALA A 75 -4.91 -5.62 -9.75
C ALA A 75 -4.25 -6.40 -8.61
N GLU A 76 -4.97 -7.41 -8.12
CA GLU A 76 -4.48 -8.35 -7.12
C GLU A 76 -5.08 -9.72 -7.40
N CYS A 77 -4.23 -10.75 -7.34
CA CYS A 77 -4.64 -12.14 -7.53
C CYS A 77 -3.91 -13.07 -6.55
N HIS A 78 -3.73 -12.63 -5.30
CA HIS A 78 -2.97 -13.35 -4.27
C HIS A 78 -3.40 -14.81 -4.18
N ALA A 79 -4.72 -15.07 -4.13
CA ALA A 79 -5.27 -16.42 -4.01
C ALA A 79 -4.86 -17.39 -5.14
N LEU A 80 -4.43 -16.87 -6.29
CA LEU A 80 -3.99 -17.64 -7.44
C LEU A 80 -2.47 -17.58 -7.65
N MET A 81 -1.72 -16.95 -6.74
CA MET A 81 -0.27 -16.90 -6.84
C MET A 81 0.31 -18.30 -6.87
N TRP A 82 1.25 -18.53 -7.80
CA TRP A 82 1.91 -19.82 -8.04
C TRP A 82 0.98 -20.95 -8.51
N ASP A 83 -0.29 -20.68 -8.76
CA ASP A 83 -1.20 -21.63 -9.41
C ASP A 83 -0.95 -21.66 -10.93
N GLN A 84 -1.37 -22.75 -11.58
CA GLN A 84 -1.40 -22.92 -13.03
C GLN A 84 -2.83 -22.88 -13.57
N ASP A 85 -3.77 -22.27 -12.83
CA ASP A 85 -5.18 -22.17 -13.22
C ASP A 85 -5.32 -21.54 -14.63
N PRO A 86 -6.08 -22.16 -15.55
CA PRO A 86 -6.37 -21.60 -16.87
C PRO A 86 -7.01 -20.20 -16.87
N VAL A 87 -7.59 -19.75 -15.75
CA VAL A 87 -8.09 -18.37 -15.54
C VAL A 87 -7.02 -17.33 -15.87
N ALA A 88 -5.74 -17.66 -15.71
CA ALA A 88 -4.60 -16.81 -16.03
C ALA A 88 -4.68 -16.15 -17.42
N GLN A 89 -5.22 -16.86 -18.42
CA GLN A 89 -5.35 -16.35 -19.79
C GLN A 89 -6.24 -15.09 -19.90
N TYR A 90 -7.14 -14.89 -18.94
CA TYR A 90 -8.03 -13.74 -18.89
C TYR A 90 -7.44 -12.57 -18.09
N LEU A 91 -6.39 -12.80 -17.30
CA LEU A 91 -5.85 -11.78 -16.41
C LEU A 91 -5.21 -10.62 -17.19
N LYS A 92 -4.47 -10.90 -18.25
CA LYS A 92 -3.81 -9.87 -19.08
C LYS A 92 -4.77 -8.83 -19.65
N PRO A 93 -5.79 -9.17 -20.45
CA PRO A 93 -6.69 -8.16 -21.00
C PRO A 93 -7.41 -7.36 -19.89
N LEU A 94 -7.80 -7.99 -18.79
CA LEU A 94 -8.49 -7.32 -17.67
C LEU A 94 -7.59 -6.31 -16.95
N THR A 95 -6.38 -6.72 -16.59
CA THR A 95 -5.42 -5.89 -15.86
C THR A 95 -4.86 -4.77 -16.73
N MET A 96 -4.68 -4.98 -18.03
CA MET A 96 -4.30 -3.92 -18.97
C MET A 96 -5.39 -2.85 -19.12
N ASP A 97 -6.67 -3.25 -19.14
CA ASP A 97 -7.79 -2.31 -19.12
C ASP A 97 -7.83 -1.48 -17.81
N ARG A 98 -7.63 -2.14 -16.66
CA ARG A 98 -7.53 -1.47 -15.35
C ARG A 98 -6.30 -0.56 -15.25
N THR A 99 -5.19 -0.94 -15.86
CA THR A 99 -3.96 -0.12 -15.96
C THR A 99 -4.24 1.14 -16.77
N ASN A 100 -4.85 0.99 -17.96
CA ASN A 100 -5.26 2.12 -18.78
C ASN A 100 -6.22 3.04 -18.02
N THR A 101 -7.23 2.49 -17.35
CA THR A 101 -8.18 3.26 -16.54
C THR A 101 -7.45 4.06 -15.46
N SER A 102 -6.57 3.41 -14.69
CA SER A 102 -5.79 4.06 -13.62
C SER A 102 -4.94 5.21 -14.18
N PHE A 103 -4.25 4.99 -15.30
CA PHE A 103 -3.46 6.02 -15.96
C PHE A 103 -4.32 7.19 -16.44
N GLN A 104 -5.41 6.92 -17.17
CA GLN A 104 -6.25 7.98 -17.74
C GLN A 104 -6.87 8.87 -16.66
N THR A 105 -7.28 8.28 -15.53
CA THR A 105 -7.87 9.01 -14.40
C THR A 105 -6.83 9.85 -13.64
N LEU A 106 -5.63 9.32 -13.42
CA LEU A 106 -4.69 9.90 -12.45
C LEU A 106 -3.53 10.69 -13.07
N LYS A 107 -3.26 10.60 -14.38
CA LYS A 107 -2.07 11.20 -15.03
C LYS A 107 -1.84 12.70 -14.79
N ASN A 108 -2.92 13.45 -14.51
CA ASN A 108 -2.88 14.89 -14.28
C ASN A 108 -2.83 15.29 -12.80
N GLN A 109 -2.86 14.32 -11.88
CA GLN A 109 -2.77 14.58 -10.43
C GLN A 109 -1.31 14.84 -10.06
N THR A 110 -1.04 15.96 -9.40
CA THR A 110 0.34 16.37 -9.06
C THR A 110 0.88 15.66 -7.83
N SER A 111 0.00 15.26 -6.92
CA SER A 111 0.29 14.43 -5.74
C SER A 111 0.71 13.01 -6.10
N VAL A 112 0.22 12.46 -7.22
CA VAL A 112 0.64 11.14 -7.68
C VAL A 112 2.08 11.26 -8.17
N VAL A 113 3.01 10.63 -7.46
CA VAL A 113 4.46 10.71 -7.74
C VAL A 113 5.06 9.35 -8.05
N MET A 114 4.27 8.28 -8.02
CA MET A 114 4.69 6.93 -8.33
C MET A 114 3.48 6.10 -8.80
N TRP A 115 3.67 5.34 -9.87
CA TRP A 115 2.68 4.37 -10.35
C TRP A 115 2.95 3.02 -9.72
N SER A 116 1.93 2.31 -9.26
CA SER A 116 2.03 0.89 -8.89
C SER A 116 1.14 0.06 -9.79
N ILE A 117 1.68 -1.04 -10.33
CA ILE A 117 0.93 -1.90 -11.26
C ILE A 117 -0.11 -2.79 -10.55
N GLY A 118 -0.12 -2.81 -9.22
CA GLY A 118 -1.00 -3.65 -8.40
C GLY A 118 -0.26 -4.22 -7.20
N ASN A 119 -0.86 -5.25 -6.58
CA ASN A 119 -0.37 -5.89 -5.37
C ASN A 119 -0.45 -7.41 -5.50
N GLU A 120 0.49 -8.13 -4.88
CA GLU A 120 0.46 -9.61 -4.71
C GLU A 120 -0.15 -10.37 -5.89
N MET A 121 0.40 -10.08 -7.07
CA MET A 121 -0.17 -10.50 -8.33
C MET A 121 0.73 -11.48 -9.06
N ASP A 122 1.71 -12.14 -8.41
CA ASP A 122 2.76 -12.94 -9.09
C ASP A 122 2.24 -14.28 -9.65
N TYR A 123 2.42 -14.48 -10.95
CA TYR A 123 1.85 -15.61 -11.69
C TYR A 123 2.91 -16.23 -12.61
N THR A 124 3.16 -17.51 -12.38
CA THR A 124 4.21 -18.25 -13.07
C THR A 124 3.58 -19.24 -14.05
N THR A 125 3.62 -18.89 -15.34
CA THR A 125 3.36 -19.74 -16.53
C THR A 125 1.91 -20.06 -16.97
N ASN A 126 1.80 -20.30 -18.29
CA ASN A 126 0.67 -20.78 -19.12
C ASN A 126 -0.57 -19.92 -19.35
N GLY A 127 -0.68 -18.70 -18.82
CA GLY A 127 -1.78 -17.80 -19.25
C GLY A 127 -1.57 -16.30 -19.05
N ALA A 128 -0.69 -15.88 -18.15
CA ALA A 128 -0.50 -14.45 -17.90
C ALA A 128 0.28 -13.70 -19.00
N ASP A 129 0.86 -14.37 -20.01
CA ASP A 129 1.53 -13.78 -21.19
C ASP A 129 2.20 -12.41 -20.96
N ASN A 130 3.38 -12.35 -20.32
CA ASN A 130 4.11 -11.09 -20.12
C ASN A 130 3.31 -9.98 -19.39
N LEU A 131 2.24 -10.34 -18.67
CA LEU A 131 1.36 -9.43 -17.93
C LEU A 131 2.10 -8.31 -17.20
N TYR A 132 3.04 -8.66 -16.31
CA TYR A 132 3.75 -7.66 -15.50
C TYR A 132 4.57 -6.71 -16.35
N THR A 133 5.34 -7.28 -17.27
CA THR A 133 6.23 -6.48 -18.13
C THR A 133 5.42 -5.54 -19.02
N ASP A 134 4.24 -5.97 -19.48
CA ASP A 134 3.36 -5.15 -20.31
C ASP A 134 2.67 -4.04 -19.51
N MET A 135 2.22 -4.31 -18.28
CA MET A 135 1.68 -3.27 -17.39
C MET A 135 2.74 -2.24 -17.01
N ILE A 136 3.97 -2.69 -16.72
CA ILE A 136 5.11 -1.81 -16.41
C ILE A 136 5.45 -0.95 -17.64
N ALA A 137 5.58 -1.58 -18.81
CA ALA A 137 5.87 -0.89 -20.07
C ALA A 137 4.77 0.14 -20.39
N TYR A 138 3.49 -0.19 -20.13
CA TYR A 138 2.38 0.72 -20.39
C TYR A 138 2.56 2.08 -19.71
N PHE A 139 2.91 2.09 -18.41
CA PHE A 139 3.19 3.33 -17.68
C PHE A 139 4.46 4.02 -18.19
N ARG A 140 5.56 3.27 -18.34
CA ARG A 140 6.86 3.82 -18.78
C ARG A 140 6.79 4.51 -20.14
N ASP A 141 6.05 3.93 -21.08
CA ASP A 141 5.94 4.44 -22.44
C ASP A 141 5.08 5.71 -22.53
N ARG A 142 4.22 5.97 -21.52
CA ARG A 142 3.26 7.07 -21.52
C ARG A 142 3.60 8.18 -20.55
N ASP A 143 4.37 7.88 -19.50
CA ASP A 143 4.74 8.84 -18.47
C ASP A 143 6.19 8.62 -18.03
N THR A 144 7.07 9.46 -18.57
CA THR A 144 8.49 9.50 -18.20
C THR A 144 8.75 10.36 -16.96
N THR A 145 7.71 10.96 -16.36
CA THR A 145 7.83 11.90 -15.24
C THR A 145 7.68 11.23 -13.87
N ARG A 146 7.21 9.98 -13.81
CA ARG A 146 6.96 9.24 -12.56
C ARG A 146 7.55 7.83 -12.62
N PRO A 147 8.24 7.37 -11.55
CA PRO A 147 8.72 5.99 -11.45
C PRO A 147 7.57 4.98 -11.37
N VAL A 148 7.84 3.77 -11.88
CA VAL A 148 6.93 2.62 -11.81
C VAL A 148 7.40 1.62 -10.74
N HIS A 149 6.46 1.25 -9.87
CA HIS A 149 6.61 0.34 -8.74
C HIS A 149 5.88 -0.99 -9.00
N SER A 150 6.51 -2.07 -8.55
CA SER A 150 5.88 -3.37 -8.30
C SER A 150 6.72 -4.12 -7.28
N LYS A 151 6.08 -4.73 -6.28
CA LYS A 151 6.74 -5.48 -5.23
C LYS A 151 7.52 -6.68 -5.81
N ASP A 152 8.75 -6.88 -5.32
CA ASP A 152 9.68 -7.96 -5.67
C ASP A 152 10.10 -8.07 -7.14
N LYS A 153 9.76 -7.09 -8.01
CA LYS A 153 10.16 -7.13 -9.43
C LYS A 153 11.54 -6.51 -9.67
N GLY A 154 11.83 -5.37 -9.05
CA GLY A 154 13.11 -4.66 -9.15
C GLY A 154 13.56 -4.41 -10.59
N ARG A 155 14.88 -4.22 -10.79
CA ARG A 155 15.47 -3.88 -12.10
C ARG A 155 15.22 -4.95 -13.15
N ASN A 156 15.34 -6.23 -12.77
CA ASN A 156 15.17 -7.35 -13.70
C ASN A 156 13.71 -7.52 -14.16
N GLY A 157 12.75 -7.08 -13.35
CA GLY A 157 11.34 -7.04 -13.72
C GLY A 157 10.90 -5.78 -14.45
N GLY A 158 11.80 -4.80 -14.68
CA GLY A 158 11.53 -3.59 -15.46
C GLY A 158 11.01 -2.38 -14.68
N THR A 159 10.87 -2.49 -13.35
CA THR A 159 10.46 -1.38 -12.47
C THR A 159 11.58 -0.37 -12.26
N ASP A 160 11.24 0.84 -11.83
CA ASP A 160 12.21 1.90 -11.50
C ASP A 160 12.65 1.87 -10.03
N THR A 161 11.95 1.08 -9.19
CA THR A 161 12.22 0.90 -7.76
C THR A 161 12.26 -0.57 -7.37
N ASP A 162 13.19 -0.94 -6.51
CA ASP A 162 13.12 -2.20 -5.78
C ASP A 162 12.19 -2.03 -4.57
N SER A 163 11.48 -3.07 -4.18
CA SER A 163 10.44 -2.98 -3.15
C SER A 163 10.16 -4.32 -2.50
N ASN A 164 9.94 -4.31 -1.18
CA ASN A 164 9.48 -5.47 -0.43
C ASN A 164 8.33 -5.10 0.50
N MET A 165 7.50 -6.10 0.79
CA MET A 165 6.57 -6.09 1.92
C MET A 165 7.25 -6.78 3.11
N TYR A 166 7.18 -6.15 4.27
CA TYR A 166 7.67 -6.68 5.56
C TYR A 166 9.13 -7.18 5.57
N PRO A 167 10.11 -6.49 4.95
CA PRO A 167 11.50 -6.89 5.05
C PRO A 167 12.00 -6.75 6.50
N THR A 168 12.97 -7.58 6.90
CA THR A 168 13.64 -7.37 8.19
C THR A 168 14.46 -6.08 8.18
N VAL A 169 14.74 -5.49 9.36
CA VAL A 169 15.65 -4.33 9.46
C VAL A 169 17.02 -4.61 8.82
N GLY A 170 17.54 -5.83 8.95
CA GLY A 170 18.80 -6.24 8.30
C GLY A 170 18.71 -6.17 6.78
N THR A 171 17.63 -6.67 6.20
CA THR A 171 17.37 -6.55 4.75
C THR A 171 17.29 -5.10 4.30
N VAL A 172 16.65 -4.22 5.08
CA VAL A 172 16.57 -2.78 4.79
C VAL A 172 17.96 -2.15 4.81
N GLN A 173 18.79 -2.51 5.79
CA GLN A 173 20.18 -2.07 5.89
C GLN A 173 21.02 -2.54 4.68
N ASP A 174 20.81 -3.78 4.24
CA ASP A 174 21.50 -4.34 3.07
C ASP A 174 21.06 -3.70 1.75
N LYS A 175 19.86 -3.14 1.69
CA LYS A 175 19.35 -2.42 0.50
C LYS A 175 19.80 -0.95 0.48
N ALA A 176 20.17 -0.38 1.62
CA ALA A 176 20.70 0.98 1.71
C ALA A 176 22.13 1.07 1.16
N GLY A 177 22.42 2.10 0.36
CA GLY A 177 23.77 2.42 -0.10
C GLY A 177 23.83 3.14 -1.45
N GLU A 178 24.96 3.78 -1.71
CA GLU A 178 25.21 4.47 -2.97
C GLU A 178 25.26 3.50 -4.16
N GLY A 179 24.76 3.93 -5.32
CA GLY A 179 24.70 3.11 -6.55
C GLY A 179 23.64 2.00 -6.56
N LYS A 180 22.97 1.75 -5.44
CA LYS A 180 21.86 0.79 -5.36
C LYS A 180 20.58 1.37 -5.97
N MET A 181 19.69 0.47 -6.40
CA MET A 181 18.38 0.83 -6.93
C MET A 181 17.57 1.60 -5.88
N PRO A 182 16.73 2.59 -6.26
CA PRO A 182 15.81 3.19 -5.32
C PRO A 182 14.97 2.12 -4.63
N TYR A 183 14.86 2.17 -3.30
CA TYR A 183 14.23 1.10 -2.53
C TYR A 183 13.11 1.66 -1.65
N VAL A 184 11.92 1.06 -1.72
CA VAL A 184 10.75 1.44 -0.92
C VAL A 184 10.19 0.24 -0.19
N LEU A 185 9.79 0.42 1.07
CA LEU A 185 9.02 -0.60 1.77
C LEU A 185 7.53 -0.30 1.51
N CYS A 186 6.93 -0.94 0.52
CA CYS A 186 5.51 -0.69 0.19
C CYS A 186 4.56 -1.12 1.31
N GLU A 187 5.01 -2.05 2.17
CA GLU A 187 4.36 -2.40 3.43
C GLU A 187 5.42 -2.71 4.49
N TYR A 188 5.28 -2.14 5.69
CA TYR A 188 6.10 -2.48 6.85
C TYR A 188 5.35 -2.18 8.15
N SER A 189 5.93 -2.61 9.28
CA SER A 189 5.43 -2.30 10.62
C SER A 189 3.92 -2.55 10.76
N HIS A 190 3.52 -3.80 10.56
CA HIS A 190 2.11 -4.21 10.63
C HIS A 190 1.48 -3.76 11.96
N ALA A 191 0.44 -2.94 11.88
CA ALA A 191 -0.11 -2.15 12.98
C ALA A 191 -1.31 -2.80 13.68
N MET A 192 -1.53 -4.10 13.46
CA MET A 192 -2.64 -4.84 14.06
C MET A 192 -2.55 -4.92 15.59
N GLY A 193 -3.49 -4.28 16.26
CA GLY A 193 -3.62 -4.31 17.73
C GLY A 193 -2.47 -3.58 18.43
N ASN A 194 -1.93 -4.16 19.50
CA ASN A 194 -0.77 -3.61 20.21
C ASN A 194 0.53 -4.00 19.49
N ALA A 195 0.90 -3.23 18.47
CA ALA A 195 1.99 -3.53 17.55
C ALA A 195 2.95 -2.35 17.35
N VAL A 196 3.53 -2.21 16.14
CA VAL A 196 4.43 -1.11 15.74
C VAL A 196 5.69 -1.00 16.61
N GLY A 197 6.25 -2.17 16.99
CA GLY A 197 7.58 -2.24 17.59
C GLY A 197 8.69 -1.82 16.62
N ASN A 198 9.90 -1.57 17.15
CA ASN A 198 11.16 -1.33 16.42
C ASN A 198 11.14 -0.33 15.24
N LEU A 199 10.23 0.64 15.30
CA LEU A 199 10.07 1.67 14.27
C LEU A 199 11.35 2.51 14.09
N LYS A 200 12.07 2.77 15.19
CA LYS A 200 13.32 3.54 15.19
C LYS A 200 14.39 2.84 14.34
N GLU A 201 14.56 1.54 14.53
CA GLU A 201 15.57 0.72 13.84
C GLU A 201 15.32 0.69 12.32
N TYR A 202 14.05 0.58 11.90
CA TYR A 202 13.70 0.73 10.47
C TYR A 202 14.10 2.10 9.92
N TRP A 203 13.80 3.18 10.64
CA TRP A 203 14.11 4.54 10.18
C TRP A 203 15.59 4.87 10.21
N ASP A 204 16.36 4.30 11.13
CA ASP A 204 17.83 4.38 11.11
C ASP A 204 18.39 3.70 9.86
N ALA A 205 17.89 2.50 9.52
CA ALA A 205 18.29 1.79 8.30
C ALA A 205 17.87 2.54 7.02
N ILE A 206 16.63 3.03 6.94
CA ILE A 206 16.13 3.85 5.82
C ILE A 206 17.00 5.10 5.63
N ARG A 207 17.38 5.79 6.71
CA ARG A 207 18.18 7.03 6.62
C ARG A 207 19.66 6.78 6.35
N SER A 208 20.11 5.53 6.39
CA SER A 208 21.52 5.17 6.16
C SER A 208 21.93 5.16 4.68
N GLY A 209 20.98 5.23 3.73
CA GLY A 209 21.26 5.18 2.29
C GLY A 209 20.49 6.22 1.49
N SER A 210 21.16 6.88 0.53
CA SER A 210 20.56 7.91 -0.33
C SER A 210 19.62 7.35 -1.41
N ASN A 211 19.60 6.04 -1.62
CA ASN A 211 18.67 5.36 -2.51
C ASN A 211 17.33 5.02 -1.84
N MET A 212 17.21 5.14 -0.51
CA MET A 212 16.03 4.72 0.22
C MET A 212 14.91 5.76 0.07
N LEU A 213 13.73 5.31 -0.36
CA LEU A 213 12.56 6.14 -0.61
C LEU A 213 11.62 6.21 0.60
N GLY A 214 11.93 5.51 1.70
CA GLY A 214 11.07 5.43 2.87
C GLY A 214 10.14 4.22 2.85
N ALA A 215 8.99 4.35 3.51
CA ALA A 215 8.13 3.23 3.83
C ALA A 215 6.66 3.63 3.98
N PHE A 216 5.76 2.64 3.85
CA PHE A 216 4.33 2.78 4.10
C PHE A 216 3.87 1.80 5.18
N VAL A 217 3.42 2.32 6.33
CA VAL A 217 2.85 1.50 7.42
C VAL A 217 1.66 0.69 6.90
N TRP A 218 1.55 -0.57 7.29
CA TRP A 218 0.34 -1.36 7.08
C TRP A 218 -0.48 -1.43 8.37
N ASP A 219 -1.62 -0.77 8.51
CA ASP A 219 -2.26 0.18 7.58
C ASP A 219 -2.86 1.38 8.34
N TRP A 220 -3.62 2.23 7.64
CA TRP A 220 -4.15 3.48 8.20
C TRP A 220 -5.30 3.29 9.19
N VAL A 221 -6.22 2.38 8.91
CA VAL A 221 -7.50 2.29 9.63
C VAL A 221 -8.03 0.86 9.69
N ASP A 222 -8.48 0.46 10.87
CA ASP A 222 -9.12 -0.84 11.08
C ASP A 222 -10.39 -0.97 10.23
N GLN A 223 -10.44 -2.01 9.39
CA GLN A 223 -11.56 -2.30 8.48
C GLN A 223 -12.74 -2.99 9.20
N SER A 224 -13.25 -2.36 10.26
CA SER A 224 -14.33 -2.90 11.10
C SER A 224 -15.70 -2.33 10.72
N ARG A 225 -16.78 -3.09 10.97
CA ARG A 225 -18.17 -2.60 10.82
C ARG A 225 -18.73 -2.17 12.17
N ALA A 226 -19.41 -1.03 12.18
CA ALA A 226 -20.18 -0.61 13.35
C ALA A 226 -21.35 -1.59 13.57
N ILE A 227 -21.43 -2.15 14.78
CA ILE A 227 -22.54 -2.97 15.24
C ILE A 227 -23.04 -2.44 16.58
N SER A 228 -24.33 -2.59 16.84
CA SER A 228 -24.87 -2.26 18.18
C SER A 228 -24.19 -3.11 19.23
N LEU A 229 -23.85 -2.51 20.38
CA LEU A 229 -23.34 -3.21 21.55
C LEU A 229 -24.34 -4.27 22.04
N ASP A 230 -25.64 -4.09 21.80
CA ASP A 230 -26.68 -5.07 22.14
C ASP A 230 -26.52 -6.39 21.38
N ASN A 231 -25.84 -6.37 20.23
CA ASN A 231 -25.61 -7.52 19.37
C ASN A 231 -24.28 -8.22 19.64
N LEU A 232 -23.46 -7.72 20.58
CA LEU A 232 -22.18 -8.32 20.91
C LEU A 232 -22.35 -9.53 21.85
N PRO A 233 -21.56 -10.60 21.66
CA PRO A 233 -21.44 -11.65 22.66
C PRO A 233 -21.03 -11.05 24.01
N LYS A 234 -21.76 -11.38 25.07
CA LYS A 234 -21.39 -10.94 26.45
C LYS A 234 -20.27 -11.79 27.04
N ASN A 235 -20.08 -12.99 26.49
CA ASN A 235 -19.07 -13.95 26.92
C ASN A 235 -18.17 -14.26 25.74
N TYR A 236 -16.87 -14.17 25.97
CA TYR A 236 -15.85 -14.56 25.01
C TYR A 236 -15.04 -15.70 25.61
N SER A 237 -14.88 -16.76 24.83
CA SER A 237 -13.96 -17.85 25.14
C SER A 237 -12.75 -17.69 24.24
N ILE A 238 -11.58 -17.50 24.85
CA ILE A 238 -10.31 -17.45 24.13
C ILE A 238 -9.57 -18.74 24.46
N THR A 239 -9.16 -19.45 23.43
CA THR A 239 -8.23 -20.57 23.54
C THR A 239 -6.97 -20.17 22.81
N ASP A 240 -5.87 -20.03 23.54
CA ASP A 240 -4.57 -19.79 22.92
C ASP A 240 -4.02 -21.09 22.31
N LYS A 241 -3.03 -20.97 21.41
CA LYS A 241 -2.28 -22.05 20.78
C LYS A 241 -1.62 -23.02 21.78
N SER A 242 -1.45 -22.62 23.04
CA SER A 242 -0.97 -23.48 24.12
C SER A 242 -2.07 -24.32 24.78
N SER A 243 -3.30 -24.33 24.25
CA SER A 243 -4.49 -25.01 24.79
C SER A 243 -4.97 -24.51 26.16
N PHE A 244 -4.43 -23.37 26.63
CA PHE A 244 -5.00 -22.68 27.77
C PHE A 244 -6.26 -21.95 27.31
N SER A 245 -7.35 -22.19 28.03
CA SER A 245 -8.62 -21.50 27.80
C SER A 245 -8.93 -20.56 28.94
N SER A 246 -9.49 -19.40 28.61
CA SER A 246 -10.06 -18.48 29.56
C SER A 246 -11.41 -18.01 29.06
N THR A 247 -12.36 -17.88 29.98
CA THR A 247 -13.68 -17.31 29.70
C THR A 247 -13.76 -15.97 30.41
N GLY A 248 -14.03 -14.93 29.65
CA GLY A 248 -14.22 -13.58 30.16
C GLY A 248 -15.62 -13.06 29.84
N THR A 249 -16.19 -12.30 30.76
CA THR A 249 -17.35 -11.45 30.49
C THR A 249 -16.84 -10.05 30.19
N VAL A 250 -17.19 -9.51 29.02
CA VAL A 250 -16.83 -8.13 28.65
C VAL A 250 -17.95 -7.21 29.11
N TYR A 251 -17.59 -6.24 29.94
CA TYR A 251 -18.50 -5.17 30.35
C TYR A 251 -18.17 -3.93 29.52
N PHE A 252 -19.09 -3.54 28.64
CA PHE A 252 -19.01 -2.26 27.96
C PHE A 252 -19.48 -1.18 28.93
N LEU A 253 -18.56 -0.35 29.41
CA LEU A 253 -18.89 0.86 30.16
C LEU A 253 -19.30 1.93 29.14
N LEU A 254 -20.58 2.27 29.10
CA LEU A 254 -21.04 3.47 28.41
C LEU A 254 -20.46 4.68 29.16
N GLN A 255 -19.63 5.47 28.50
CA GLN A 255 -19.25 6.82 28.95
C GLN A 255 -20.25 7.83 28.42
#